data_AF-A0A523GFB4-F1
#
_entry.id   AF-A0A523GFB4-F1
#
_cell.length_a   1.000
_cell.length_b   1.000
_cell.length_c   1.000
_cell.angle_alpha   90.00
_cell.angle_beta   90.00
_cell.angle_gamma   90.00
#
_symmetry.space_group_name_H-M   'P 1'
#
loop_
_entity.id
_entity.type
_entity.pdbx_description
1 polymer ?
#
loop_
_entity_poly.entity_id
_entity_poly.type
_entity_poly.pdbx_seq_one_letter_code
_entity_poly.pdbx_strand_id
1 'polypeptide(L)'
;PTWNDIEFYTTFQALFLNSESALHITWINTEYPDWTVVPMCDIQLQLLIEYVDRTFKRNQDNNILEIGASGYSEYDKFYQANGNFSFVQTCNHWVNKGLKAAKVKTSIWSPFDRGVLYQAKKNTAESYTQLIR
;
A
#
# COMPACT_ATOMS: atom_id res chain seq x y z
N PRO A 1 15.47 -7.73 -14.89
CA PRO A 1 14.32 -8.57 -14.47
C PRO A 1 14.82 -9.85 -13.80
N THR A 2 14.51 -10.00 -12.52
CA THR A 2 14.63 -11.29 -11.85
C THR A 2 13.41 -12.15 -12.24
N TRP A 3 13.54 -13.46 -12.17
CA TRP A 3 12.42 -14.38 -12.47
C TRP A 3 11.20 -14.10 -11.57
N ASN A 4 11.44 -13.63 -10.34
CA ASN A 4 10.40 -13.18 -9.41
C ASN A 4 9.59 -11.98 -9.94
N ASP A 5 10.18 -11.06 -10.70
CA ASP A 5 9.46 -9.89 -11.23
C ASP A 5 8.42 -10.29 -12.29
N ILE A 6 8.71 -11.35 -13.06
CA ILE A 6 7.85 -11.85 -14.13
C ILE A 6 6.68 -12.65 -13.54
N GLU A 7 6.96 -13.53 -12.58
CA GLU A 7 5.91 -14.25 -11.83
C GLU A 7 5.06 -13.28 -11.00
N PHE A 8 5.67 -12.25 -10.41
CA PHE A 8 4.97 -11.16 -9.73
C PHE A 8 3.99 -10.48 -10.68
N TYR A 9 4.46 -9.98 -11.82
CA TYR A 9 3.62 -9.23 -12.75
C TYR A 9 2.52 -10.10 -13.35
N THR A 10 2.81 -11.35 -13.71
CA THR A 10 1.82 -12.27 -14.31
C THR A 10 0.80 -12.78 -13.30
N THR A 11 1.21 -13.12 -12.07
CA THR A 11 0.28 -13.56 -11.00
C THR A 11 -0.56 -12.40 -10.50
N PHE A 12 0.07 -11.24 -10.28
CA PHE A 12 -0.64 -10.00 -9.96
C PHE A 12 -1.61 -9.67 -11.09
N GLN A 13 -1.19 -9.66 -12.36
CA GLN A 13 -2.12 -9.43 -13.45
C GLN A 13 -3.24 -10.46 -13.53
N ALA A 14 -2.97 -11.75 -13.34
CA ALA A 14 -4.00 -12.79 -13.39
C ALA A 14 -5.03 -12.63 -12.26
N LEU A 15 -4.59 -12.32 -11.04
CA LEU A 15 -5.46 -12.02 -9.91
C LEU A 15 -6.29 -10.76 -10.19
N PHE A 16 -5.66 -9.71 -10.71
CA PHE A 16 -6.31 -8.42 -10.97
C PHE A 16 -7.19 -8.39 -12.23
N LEU A 17 -6.94 -9.26 -13.22
CA LEU A 17 -7.74 -9.37 -14.45
C LEU A 17 -8.95 -10.29 -14.25
N ASN A 18 -8.85 -11.30 -13.39
CA ASN A 18 -9.92 -12.29 -13.17
C ASN A 18 -10.79 -12.01 -11.95
N SER A 19 -10.49 -10.98 -11.14
CA SER A 19 -11.29 -10.65 -9.95
C SER A 19 -11.49 -9.15 -9.75
N GLU A 20 -12.48 -8.82 -8.91
CA GLU A 20 -12.55 -7.52 -8.23
C GLU A 20 -11.19 -7.21 -7.57
N SER A 21 -10.84 -5.93 -7.36
CA SER A 21 -9.51 -5.53 -6.87
C SER A 21 -9.02 -6.37 -5.69
N ALA A 22 -7.72 -6.70 -5.63
CA ALA A 22 -7.13 -7.46 -4.52
C ALA A 22 -6.17 -6.59 -3.68
N LEU A 23 -6.11 -6.86 -2.38
CA LEU A 23 -5.11 -6.33 -1.46
C LEU A 23 -4.13 -7.44 -1.08
N HIS A 24 -2.86 -7.21 -1.36
CA HIS A 24 -1.76 -8.07 -0.97
C HIS A 24 -1.13 -7.54 0.33
N ILE A 25 -1.01 -8.42 1.33
CA ILE A 25 -0.43 -8.10 2.63
C ILE A 25 0.70 -9.08 2.90
N THR A 26 1.88 -8.53 3.18
CA THR A 26 3.04 -9.27 3.65
C THR A 26 3.29 -8.90 5.10
N TRP A 27 3.44 -9.90 5.97
CA TRP A 27 3.93 -9.65 7.32
C TRP A 27 5.44 -9.44 7.31
N ILE A 28 5.89 -8.29 7.80
CA ILE A 28 7.31 -7.92 7.82
C ILE A 28 7.72 -7.60 9.26
N ASN A 29 8.77 -8.28 9.73
CA ASN A 29 9.33 -8.12 11.08
C ASN A 29 10.77 -7.56 11.06
N THR A 30 11.27 -7.20 9.88
CA THR A 30 12.65 -6.76 9.66
C THR A 30 12.65 -5.47 8.85
N GLU A 31 13.49 -4.52 9.25
CA GLU A 31 13.71 -3.29 8.50
C GLU A 31 14.72 -3.52 7.37
N TYR A 32 14.47 -2.92 6.20
CA TYR A 32 15.37 -3.02 5.05
C TYR A 32 16.08 -1.68 4.78
N PRO A 33 17.37 -1.67 4.40
CA PRO A 33 18.14 -0.45 4.19
C PRO A 33 17.54 0.52 3.15
N ASP A 34 16.84 0.01 2.15
CA ASP A 34 16.28 0.81 1.05
C ASP A 34 14.90 1.43 1.37
N TRP A 35 14.39 1.23 2.59
CA TRP A 35 13.11 1.77 3.00
C TRP A 35 13.18 3.25 3.35
N THR A 36 12.09 3.96 3.07
CA THR A 36 11.95 5.37 3.46
C THR A 36 10.94 5.47 4.60
N VAL A 37 11.40 5.93 5.77
CA VAL A 37 10.55 6.17 6.93
C VAL A 37 9.62 7.34 6.65
N VAL A 38 8.31 7.16 6.83
CA VAL A 38 7.35 8.27 6.80
C VAL A 38 7.00 8.64 8.23
N PRO A 39 7.45 9.80 8.75
CA PRO A 39 7.13 10.20 10.11
C PRO A 39 5.63 10.46 10.24
N MET A 40 5.01 9.86 11.26
CA MET A 40 3.60 10.01 11.57
C MET A 40 3.40 10.08 13.08
N CYS A 41 2.45 10.88 13.55
CA CYS A 41 1.94 10.77 14.91
C CYS A 41 0.81 9.73 15.00
N ASP A 42 0.40 9.37 16.22
CA ASP A 42 -0.62 8.34 16.47
C ASP A 42 -1.93 8.60 15.71
N ILE A 43 -2.36 9.86 15.65
CA ILE A 43 -3.59 10.24 14.94
C ILE A 43 -3.45 9.98 13.43
N GLN A 44 -2.30 10.31 12.84
CA GLN A 44 -2.06 10.08 11.42
C GLN A 44 -1.99 8.58 11.10
N LEU A 45 -1.33 7.80 11.98
CA LEU A 45 -1.26 6.35 11.86
C LEU A 45 -2.66 5.73 11.95
N GLN A 46 -3.50 6.16 12.89
CA GLN A 46 -4.87 5.68 13.03
C GLN A 46 -5.70 5.97 11.77
N LEU A 47 -5.60 7.18 11.21
CA LEU A 47 -6.26 7.54 9.95
C LEU A 47 -5.79 6.66 8.78
N LEU A 48 -4.51 6.30 8.74
CA LEU A 48 -3.98 5.38 7.73
C LEU A 48 -4.54 3.97 7.91
N ILE A 49 -4.59 3.48 9.14
CA ILE A 49 -5.19 2.17 9.47
C ILE A 49 -6.65 2.13 9.05
N GLU A 50 -7.44 3.16 9.34
CA GLU A 50 -8.84 3.26 8.88
C GLU A 50 -8.98 3.25 7.36
N TYR A 51 -8.08 3.91 6.65
CA TYR A 51 -8.07 3.91 5.18
C TYR A 51 -7.79 2.50 4.63
N VAL A 52 -6.82 1.79 5.20
CA VAL A 52 -6.51 0.40 4.83
C VAL A 52 -7.69 -0.51 5.18
N ASP A 53 -8.28 -0.36 6.37
CA ASP A 53 -9.43 -1.16 6.81
C ASP A 53 -10.65 -1.04 5.88
N ARG A 54 -10.95 0.17 5.42
CA ARG A 54 -12.04 0.43 4.45
C ARG A 54 -11.75 -0.13 3.06
N THR A 55 -10.49 -0.44 2.75
CA THR A 55 -10.12 -1.04 1.46
C THR A 55 -10.58 -2.49 1.37
N PHE A 56 -10.68 -3.23 2.47
CA PHE A 56 -11.12 -4.62 2.45
C PHE A 56 -12.58 -4.77 2.04
N LYS A 57 -12.84 -5.71 1.14
CA LYS A 57 -14.20 -6.19 0.88
C LYS A 57 -14.62 -7.13 2.02
N ARG A 58 -15.84 -6.93 2.50
CA ARG A 58 -16.41 -7.68 3.63
C ARG A 58 -17.69 -8.40 3.22
N ASN A 59 -17.98 -9.52 3.86
CA ASN A 59 -19.24 -10.26 3.68
C ASN A 59 -20.38 -9.62 4.49
N GLN A 60 -21.57 -10.22 4.46
CA GLN A 60 -22.74 -9.75 5.20
C GLN A 60 -22.55 -9.75 6.72
N ASP A 61 -21.68 -10.61 7.24
CA ASP A 61 -21.31 -10.70 8.66
C ASP A 61 -20.15 -9.76 9.03
N ASN A 62 -19.76 -8.86 8.12
CA ASN A 62 -18.65 -7.93 8.28
C ASN A 62 -17.25 -8.59 8.35
N ASN A 63 -17.10 -9.84 7.91
CA ASN A 63 -15.81 -10.54 7.84
C ASN A 63 -15.04 -10.17 6.56
N ILE A 64 -13.73 -9.98 6.67
CA ILE A 64 -12.83 -9.74 5.52
C ILE A 64 -12.77 -11.01 4.66
N LEU A 65 -12.88 -10.83 3.34
CA LEU A 65 -12.84 -11.93 2.37
C LEU A 65 -11.39 -12.24 1.93
N GLU A 66 -10.84 -13.38 2.36
CA GLU A 66 -9.53 -13.89 1.90
C GLU A 66 -9.69 -14.62 0.55
N ILE A 67 -8.76 -14.42 -0.39
CA ILE A 67 -8.79 -15.03 -1.73
C ILE A 67 -8.25 -16.47 -1.70
N GLY A 68 -7.49 -16.85 -0.66
CA GLY A 68 -6.94 -18.19 -0.50
C GLY A 68 -5.90 -18.58 -1.56
N ALA A 69 -5.35 -17.60 -2.29
CA ALA A 69 -4.28 -17.80 -3.26
C ALA A 69 -2.93 -17.98 -2.54
N SER A 70 -2.06 -18.84 -3.09
CA SER A 70 -0.68 -18.98 -2.60
C SER A 70 0.06 -17.66 -2.73
N GLY A 71 0.52 -17.15 -1.58
CA GLY A 71 1.40 -16.00 -1.45
C GLY A 71 2.78 -16.17 -2.11
N TYR A 72 3.57 -15.10 -2.12
CA TYR A 72 5.01 -15.17 -2.49
C TYR A 72 5.83 -15.95 -1.44
N SER A 73 5.32 -16.03 -0.22
CA SER A 73 5.85 -16.76 0.93
C SER A 73 4.71 -17.18 1.87
N GLU A 74 5.04 -17.90 2.92
CA GLU A 74 4.10 -18.23 4.02
C GLU A 74 3.59 -16.99 4.78
N TYR A 75 4.22 -15.83 4.60
CA TYR A 75 3.86 -14.56 5.25
C TYR A 75 2.92 -13.69 4.41
N ASP A 76 2.60 -14.14 3.20
CA ASP A 76 1.80 -13.40 2.24
C ASP A 76 0.35 -13.86 2.24
N LYS A 77 -0.57 -12.90 2.32
CA LYS A 77 -2.01 -13.13 2.22
C LYS A 77 -2.63 -12.19 1.19
N PHE A 78 -3.62 -12.71 0.48
CA PHE A 78 -4.41 -11.95 -0.49
C PHE A 78 -5.86 -11.84 -0.01
N TYR A 79 -6.39 -10.62 -0.04
CA TYR A 79 -7.77 -10.31 0.34
C TYR A 79 -8.50 -9.61 -0.80
N GLN A 80 -9.82 -9.79 -0.88
CA GLN A 80 -10.64 -9.00 -1.78
C GLN A 80 -10.71 -7.55 -1.28
N ALA A 81 -10.70 -6.59 -2.20
CA ALA A 81 -10.74 -5.17 -1.93
C ALA A 81 -11.90 -4.48 -2.64
N ASN A 82 -12.41 -3.41 -2.04
CA ASN A 82 -13.46 -2.58 -2.63
C ASN A 82 -12.91 -1.76 -3.80
N GLY A 83 -13.57 -1.84 -4.96
CA GLY A 83 -13.32 -1.00 -6.13
C GLY A 83 -12.93 -1.76 -7.40
N ASN A 84 -12.83 -1.04 -8.50
CA ASN A 84 -12.39 -1.55 -9.79
C ASN A 84 -11.00 -1.01 -10.11
N PHE A 85 -9.98 -1.86 -10.09
CA PHE A 85 -8.65 -1.49 -10.54
C PHE A 85 -8.73 -1.12 -12.03
N SER A 86 -8.36 0.12 -12.33
CA SER A 86 -8.11 0.56 -13.71
C SER A 86 -6.65 0.97 -13.79
N PHE A 87 -6.09 0.99 -15.00
CA PHE A 87 -4.74 1.52 -15.26
C PHE A 87 -4.54 2.98 -14.82
N VAL A 88 -5.60 3.67 -14.35
CA VAL A 88 -5.60 5.02 -13.74
C VAL A 88 -5.58 4.98 -12.19
N GLN A 89 -5.79 3.82 -11.57
CA GLN A 89 -5.81 3.56 -10.13
C GLN A 89 -4.73 2.55 -9.71
N THR A 90 -3.47 2.82 -10.05
CA THR A 90 -2.34 1.95 -9.69
C THR A 90 -2.14 1.82 -8.17
N CYS A 91 -1.39 0.80 -7.74
CA CYS A 91 -0.98 0.64 -6.34
C CYS A 91 -0.34 1.92 -5.78
N ASN A 92 0.47 2.62 -6.57
CA ASN A 92 1.09 3.90 -6.18
C ASN A 92 0.06 5.01 -5.93
N HIS A 93 -1.00 5.06 -6.75
CA HIS A 93 -2.08 6.02 -6.54
C HIS A 93 -2.90 5.68 -5.29
N TRP A 94 -3.14 4.39 -5.02
CA TRP A 94 -3.77 3.93 -3.79
C TRP A 94 -2.92 4.29 -2.54
N VAL A 95 -1.61 4.09 -2.58
CA VAL A 95 -0.68 4.52 -1.51
C VAL A 95 -0.74 6.04 -1.32
N ASN A 96 -0.68 6.81 -2.41
CA ASN A 96 -0.74 8.26 -2.35
C ASN A 96 -2.06 8.77 -1.73
N LYS A 97 -3.19 8.11 -2.02
CA LYS A 97 -4.49 8.40 -1.39
C LYS A 97 -4.51 8.07 0.10
N GLY A 98 -3.93 6.93 0.49
CA GLY A 98 -3.83 6.55 1.90
C GLY A 98 -3.01 7.55 2.72
N LEU A 99 -1.85 7.95 2.21
CA LEU A 99 -1.03 8.99 2.84
C LEU A 99 -1.77 10.34 2.91
N LYS A 100 -2.56 10.72 1.90
CA LYS A 100 -3.42 11.91 1.96
C LYS A 100 -4.51 11.81 3.01
N ALA A 101 -5.16 10.66 3.13
CA ALA A 101 -6.18 10.41 4.14
C ALA A 101 -5.59 10.54 5.56
N ALA A 102 -4.37 10.05 5.74
CA ALA A 102 -3.56 10.19 6.94
C ALA A 102 -2.96 11.59 7.17
N LYS A 103 -3.33 12.60 6.36
CA LYS A 103 -2.82 13.98 6.43
C LYS A 103 -1.29 14.08 6.28
N VAL A 104 -0.67 13.11 5.66
CA VAL A 104 0.75 13.18 5.26
C VAL A 104 0.84 13.99 3.97
N LYS A 105 1.87 14.83 3.85
CA LYS A 105 2.14 15.62 2.65
C LYS A 105 2.56 14.70 1.51
N THR A 106 1.94 14.86 0.36
CA THR A 106 2.01 13.91 -0.76
C THR A 106 1.99 14.63 -2.11
N SER A 107 2.16 13.89 -3.19
CA SER A 107 2.04 14.42 -4.55
C SER A 107 0.58 14.59 -4.94
N ILE A 108 0.28 15.59 -5.77
CA ILE A 108 -1.10 15.86 -6.25
C ILE A 108 -1.68 14.62 -6.94
N TRP A 109 -0.86 13.92 -7.73
CA TRP A 109 -1.17 12.63 -8.33
C TRP A 109 0.13 11.85 -8.57
N SER A 110 0.14 10.52 -8.37
CA SER A 110 1.34 9.69 -8.53
C SER A 110 1.01 8.31 -9.11
N PRO A 111 0.97 8.15 -10.44
CA PRO A 111 0.80 6.84 -11.06
C PRO A 111 2.05 5.95 -10.90
N PHE A 112 3.22 6.58 -10.75
CA PHE A 112 4.52 5.94 -10.52
C PHE A 112 4.97 6.10 -9.05
N ASP A 113 5.90 5.27 -8.63
CA ASP A 113 6.51 5.22 -7.29
C ASP A 113 7.30 6.50 -6.97
N ARG A 114 8.01 7.08 -7.95
CA ARG A 114 8.90 8.24 -7.77
C ARG A 114 8.24 9.41 -7.07
N GLY A 115 6.99 9.72 -7.40
CA GLY A 115 6.26 10.85 -6.82
C GLY A 115 5.85 10.63 -5.36
N VAL A 116 5.58 9.37 -4.97
CA VAL A 116 5.32 9.00 -3.57
C VAL A 116 6.62 9.05 -2.79
N LEU A 117 7.67 8.39 -3.29
CA LEU A 117 8.96 8.28 -2.62
C LEU A 117 9.65 9.64 -2.44
N TYR A 118 9.56 10.53 -3.43
CA TYR A 118 10.11 11.88 -3.33
C TYR A 118 9.51 12.64 -2.14
N GLN A 119 8.18 12.61 -2.00
CA GLN A 119 7.49 13.30 -0.90
C GLN A 119 7.75 12.64 0.45
N ALA A 120 7.79 11.31 0.50
CA ALA A 120 8.15 10.56 1.70
C ALA A 120 9.51 11.02 2.23
N LYS A 121 10.57 10.97 1.39
CA LYS A 121 11.93 11.39 1.76
C LYS A 121 12.01 12.84 2.22
N LYS A 122 11.24 13.73 1.56
CA LYS A 122 11.18 15.14 1.93
C LYS A 122 10.56 15.34 3.31
N ASN A 123 9.45 14.66 3.60
CA ASN A 123 8.78 14.75 4.91
C ASN A 123 9.69 14.22 6.03
N THR A 124 10.42 13.14 5.78
CA THR A 124 11.42 12.58 6.70
C THR A 124 12.47 13.63 7.07
N ALA A 125 13.08 14.27 6.08
CA ALA A 125 14.10 15.29 6.30
C ALA A 125 13.56 16.54 7.02
N GLU A 126 12.34 16.99 6.68
CA GLU A 126 11.67 18.11 7.35
C GLU A 126 11.42 17.80 8.85
N SER A 127 11.01 16.57 9.19
CA SER A 127 10.75 16.16 10.57
C SER A 127 12.03 16.11 11.42
N TYR A 128 13.13 15.55 10.91
CA TYR A 128 14.40 15.52 11.66
C TYR A 128 14.96 16.93 11.91
N THR A 129 14.78 17.83 10.95
CA THR A 129 15.23 19.23 11.09
C THR A 129 14.48 19.96 12.21
N GLN A 130 13.20 19.62 12.45
CA GLN A 130 12.40 20.20 13.54
C GLN A 130 12.80 19.68 14.92
N LEU A 131 13.32 18.45 15.03
CA LEU A 131 13.74 17.85 16.30
C LEU A 131 15.09 18.40 16.83
N ILE A 132 15.88 19.04 15.98
CA ILE A 132 17.22 19.58 16.32
C ILE A 132 17.16 21.09 16.63
N ARG A 133 15.98 21.71 16.51
CA ARG A 133 15.72 23.11 16.88
C ARG A 133 15.04 23.20 18.24
#